data_AF-A0A090W6N8-F1
#
_entry.id   AF-A0A090W6N8-F1
#
_cell.length_a   1.000
_cell.length_b   1.000
_cell.length_c   1.000
_cell.angle_alpha   90.00
_cell.angle_beta   90.00
_cell.angle_gamma   90.00
#
_symmetry.space_group_name_H-M   'P 1'
#
loop_
_entity.id
_entity.type
_entity.pdbx_description
1 polymer ?
#
loop_
_entity_poly.entity_id
_entity_poly.type
_entity_poly.pdbx_seq_one_letter_code
_entity_poly.pdbx_strand_id
1 'polypeptide(L)'
;MNNHAVKVNGYRYIRYEDGTEELYDHNSDPNEWTNEANNPKYKNKIEELKKLLPQVNSKWDSESNYTFQPYFVKQKSRVSGDSEKALKK
;
A
#
# COMPACT_ATOMS: atom_id res chain seq x y z
N MET A 1 4.36 0.34 -7.69
CA MET A 1 3.46 -0.25 -6.67
C MET A 1 3.18 0.87 -5.67
N ASN A 2 1.92 1.21 -5.39
CA ASN A 2 1.57 2.36 -4.53
C ASN A 2 0.95 1.93 -3.18
N ASN A 3 1.12 0.64 -2.85
CA ASN A 3 0.77 0.08 -1.55
C ASN A 3 1.91 0.37 -0.57
N HIS A 4 1.59 0.97 0.57
CA HIS A 4 2.57 1.27 1.61
C HIS A 4 2.03 0.97 2.99
N ALA A 5 2.91 0.56 3.89
CA ALA A 5 2.60 0.44 5.30
C ALA A 5 3.68 1.15 6.14
N VAL A 6 3.25 1.86 7.18
CA VAL A 6 4.10 2.51 8.17
C VAL A 6 3.74 1.95 9.52
N LYS A 7 4.74 1.48 10.28
CA LYS A 7 4.59 1.08 11.68
C LYS A 7 5.50 1.92 12.54
N VAL A 8 4.94 2.75 13.42
CA VAL A 8 5.71 3.64 14.30
C VAL A 8 4.89 3.99 15.55
N ASN A 9 5.55 4.10 16.70
CA ASN A 9 4.96 4.55 17.96
C ASN A 9 3.65 3.82 18.35
N GLY A 10 3.59 2.51 18.11
CA GLY A 10 2.41 1.69 18.42
C GLY A 10 1.24 1.86 17.45
N TYR A 11 1.43 2.55 16.32
CA TYR A 11 0.43 2.62 15.25
C TYR A 11 0.92 1.88 14.01
N ARG A 12 -0.02 1.25 13.31
CA ARG A 12 0.19 0.73 11.96
C ARG A 12 -0.80 1.40 11.03
N TYR A 13 -0.28 2.10 10.02
CA TYR A 13 -1.07 2.70 8.95
C TYR A 13 -0.73 2.02 7.63
N ILE A 14 -1.75 1.68 6.84
CA ILE A 14 -1.62 1.05 5.54
C ILE A 14 -2.41 1.89 4.53
N ARG A 15 -1.78 2.21 3.41
CA ARG A 15 -2.40 2.84 2.24
C ARG A 15 -2.32 1.89 1.07
N TYR A 16 -3.45 1.60 0.45
CA TYR A 16 -3.52 0.77 -0.75
C TYR A 16 -3.49 1.60 -2.03
N GLU A 17 -3.22 0.93 -3.16
CA GLU A 17 -3.12 1.57 -4.48
C GLU A 17 -4.44 2.18 -4.95
N ASP A 18 -5.57 1.69 -4.46
CA ASP A 18 -6.92 2.17 -4.74
C ASP A 18 -7.34 3.39 -3.89
N GLY A 19 -6.47 3.81 -2.97
CA GLY A 19 -6.71 4.93 -2.06
C GLY A 19 -7.42 4.54 -0.76
N THR A 20 -7.74 3.26 -0.56
CA THR A 20 -8.24 2.79 0.74
C THR A 20 -7.15 2.84 1.80
N GLU A 21 -7.58 3.05 3.04
CA GLU A 21 -6.70 3.28 4.18
C GLU A 21 -7.10 2.37 5.34
N GLU A 22 -6.10 1.85 6.05
CA GLU A 22 -6.28 1.13 7.30
C GLU A 22 -5.40 1.77 8.38
N LEU A 23 -5.95 1.86 9.59
CA LEU A 23 -5.21 2.29 10.77
C LEU A 23 -5.50 1.35 11.93
N TYR A 24 -4.45 0.91 12.61
CA TYR A 24 -4.51 0.12 13.83
C TYR A 24 -3.70 0.77 14.93
N ASP A 25 -4.29 0.86 16.13
CA ASP A 25 -3.60 1.25 17.37
C ASP A 25 -3.22 -0.01 18.14
N HIS A 26 -1.95 -0.40 18.09
CA HIS A 26 -1.44 -1.60 18.78
C HIS A 26 -1.51 -1.49 20.31
N ASN A 27 -1.65 -0.30 20.86
CA ASN A 27 -1.76 -0.16 22.31
C ASN A 27 -3.13 -0.61 22.81
N SER A 28 -4.19 -0.36 22.03
CA SER A 28 -5.56 -0.78 22.36
C SER A 28 -5.96 -2.09 21.69
N ASP A 29 -5.41 -2.38 20.51
CA ASP A 29 -5.71 -3.55 19.70
C ASP A 29 -4.43 -4.22 19.19
N PRO A 30 -3.75 -5.02 20.05
CA PRO A 30 -2.51 -5.70 19.68
C PRO A 30 -2.67 -6.69 18.52
N ASN A 31 -3.90 -7.13 18.24
CA ASN A 31 -4.20 -8.11 17.21
C ASN A 31 -4.71 -7.48 15.90
N GLU A 32 -4.78 -6.16 15.80
CA GLU A 32 -5.19 -5.43 14.59
C GLU A 32 -6.58 -5.85 14.04
N TRP A 33 -7.54 -6.13 14.92
CA TRP A 33 -8.89 -6.54 14.52
C TRP A 33 -9.75 -5.37 14.02
N THR A 34 -9.54 -4.16 14.52
CA THR A 34 -10.40 -3.01 14.25
C THR A 34 -9.70 -1.99 13.38
N ASN A 35 -10.24 -1.76 12.19
CA ASN A 35 -9.78 -0.66 11.33
C ASN A 35 -10.35 0.68 11.80
N GLU A 36 -9.47 1.56 12.26
CA GLU A 36 -9.77 2.89 12.80
C GLU A 36 -9.58 4.03 11.78
N ALA A 37 -9.32 3.73 10.50
CA ALA A 37 -9.03 4.74 9.48
C ALA A 37 -10.18 5.76 9.30
N ASN A 38 -11.43 5.31 9.47
CA ASN A 38 -12.62 6.17 9.37
C ASN A 38 -12.97 6.89 10.68
N ASN A 39 -12.26 6.60 11.78
CA ASN A 39 -12.54 7.20 13.07
C ASN A 39 -11.96 8.63 13.14
N PRO A 40 -12.80 9.66 13.37
CA PRO A 40 -12.35 11.04 13.39
C PRO A 40 -11.29 11.33 14.47
N LYS A 41 -11.23 10.52 15.54
CA LYS A 41 -10.24 10.62 16.62
C LYS A 41 -8.81 10.52 16.08
N TYR A 42 -8.58 9.70 15.06
CA TYR A 42 -7.23 9.42 14.55
C TYR A 42 -6.85 10.23 13.32
N LYS A 43 -7.68 11.16 12.85
CA LYS A 43 -7.39 11.98 11.66
C LYS A 43 -6.01 12.63 11.71
N ASN A 44 -5.68 13.29 12.81
CA ASN A 44 -4.38 13.95 12.96
C ASN A 44 -3.21 12.94 12.93
N LYS A 45 -3.40 11.77 13.54
CA LYS A 45 -2.39 10.70 13.54
C LYS A 45 -2.18 10.13 12.13
N ILE A 46 -3.26 9.91 11.37
CA ILE A 46 -3.19 9.46 9.98
C ILE A 46 -2.40 10.46 9.13
N GLU A 47 -2.67 11.76 9.28
CA GLU A 47 -1.95 12.81 8.54
C GLU A 47 -0.46 12.89 8.92
N GLU A 48 -0.10 12.63 10.18
CA GLU A 48 1.31 12.46 10.58
C GLU A 48 1.96 11.24 9.91
N LEU A 49 1.27 10.10 9.91
CA LEU A 49 1.78 8.84 9.35
C LEU A 49 1.91 8.90 7.82
N LYS A 50 0.99 9.59 7.14
CA LYS A 50 1.05 9.86 5.69
C LYS A 50 2.34 10.58 5.28
N LYS A 51 2.85 11.48 6.12
CA LYS A 51 4.10 12.21 5.84
C LYS A 51 5.34 11.31 5.88
N LEU A 52 5.24 10.15 6.52
CA LEU A 52 6.31 9.15 6.56
C LEU A 52 6.32 8.25 5.33
N LEU A 53 5.30 8.33 4.48
CA LEU A 53 5.26 7.58 3.23
C LEU A 53 6.33 8.10 2.26
N PRO A 54 7.00 7.21 1.52
CA PRO A 54 7.90 7.63 0.46
C PRO A 54 7.13 8.43 -0.60
N GLN A 55 7.71 9.55 -1.01
CA GLN A 55 7.13 10.37 -2.09
C GLN A 55 7.30 9.72 -3.47
N VAL A 56 8.37 8.93 -3.64
CA VAL A 56 8.71 8.26 -4.88
C VAL A 56 8.64 6.75 -4.68
N ASN A 57 7.81 6.11 -5.49
CA ASN A 57 7.69 4.66 -5.51
C ASN A 57 8.83 4.03 -6.30
N SER A 58 9.44 3.00 -5.73
CA SER A 58 10.43 2.20 -6.44
C SER A 58 9.77 1.43 -7.60
N LYS A 59 10.48 1.38 -8.73
CA LYS A 59 10.12 0.52 -9.85
C LYS A 59 10.43 -0.94 -9.48
N TRP A 60 9.75 -1.86 -10.16
CA TRP A 60 10.12 -3.27 -10.10
C TRP A 60 11.54 -3.46 -10.62
N ASP A 61 12.28 -4.37 -9.98
CA ASP A 61 13.55 -4.84 -10.49
C ASP A 61 13.34 -5.63 -11.81
N SER A 62 14.28 -5.54 -12.75
CA SER A 62 14.21 -6.25 -14.03
C SER A 62 14.11 -7.76 -13.83
N GLU A 63 14.82 -8.29 -12.83
CA GLU A 63 14.94 -9.74 -12.54
C GLU A 63 13.77 -10.28 -11.70
N SER A 64 12.84 -9.42 -11.26
CA SER A 64 11.67 -9.83 -10.48
C SER A 64 10.74 -10.73 -11.30
N ASN A 65 10.65 -12.02 -10.97
CA ASN A 65 9.79 -12.98 -11.65
C ASN A 65 8.61 -13.41 -10.75
N TYR A 66 7.45 -12.77 -10.92
CA TYR A 66 6.20 -13.14 -10.26
C TYR A 66 5.26 -13.78 -11.29
N THR A 67 5.34 -15.09 -11.46
CA THR A 67 4.56 -15.82 -12.49
C THR A 67 3.29 -16.47 -11.95
N PHE A 68 3.19 -16.68 -10.63
CA PHE A 68 2.12 -17.48 -10.04
C PHE A 68 0.90 -16.67 -9.57
N GLN A 69 1.07 -15.38 -9.24
CA GLN A 69 -0.01 -14.53 -8.74
C GLN A 69 -0.48 -13.55 -9.81
N PRO A 70 -1.73 -13.69 -10.32
CA PRO A 70 -2.24 -12.85 -11.40
C PRO A 70 -2.19 -11.35 -11.10
N TYR A 71 -2.34 -10.97 -9.82
CA TYR A 71 -2.26 -9.59 -9.36
C TYR A 71 -0.89 -8.97 -9.67
N PHE A 72 0.21 -9.62 -9.25
CA PHE A 72 1.57 -9.11 -9.45
C PHE A 72 2.00 -9.09 -10.92
N VAL A 73 1.54 -10.06 -11.72
CA VAL A 73 1.74 -10.07 -13.19
C VAL A 73 1.11 -8.83 -13.82
N LYS A 74 -0.19 -8.61 -13.58
CA LYS A 74 -0.94 -7.46 -14.11
C LYS A 74 -0.38 -6.14 -13.61
N GLN A 75 0.07 -6.09 -12.36
CA GLN A 75 0.62 -4.87 -11.81
C GLN A 75 2.01 -4.56 -12.39
N LYS A 76 2.87 -5.57 -12.59
CA LYS A 76 4.17 -5.36 -13.25
C LYS A 76 3.96 -4.75 -14.63
N SER A 77 3.06 -5.32 -15.46
CA SER A 77 2.77 -4.79 -16.80
C SER A 77 2.24 -3.34 -16.80
N ARG A 78 1.37 -2.98 -15.84
CA ARG A 78 0.88 -1.58 -15.67
C ARG A 78 2.01 -0.61 -15.33
N VAL A 79 2.99 -1.03 -14.52
CA VAL A 79 4.04 -0.16 -13.96
C VAL A 79 5.26 -0.08 -14.87
N SER A 80 5.54 -1.12 -15.68
CA SER A 80 6.70 -1.17 -16.59
C SER A 80 6.45 -0.57 -17.98
N GLY A 81 5.23 -0.13 -18.30
CA GLY A 81 4.95 0.62 -19.54
C GLY A 81 4.78 -0.24 -20.81
N ASP A 82 4.51 -1.54 -20.70
CA ASP A 82 4.21 -2.42 -21.85
C ASP A 82 2.71 -2.45 -22.18
N SER A 83 2.00 -1.33 -22.04
CA SER A 83 0.57 -1.23 -22.35
C SER A 83 0.24 -1.40 -23.83
N GLU A 84 1.23 -1.40 -24.74
CA GLU A 84 0.99 -1.58 -26.18
C GLU A 84 1.02 -3.04 -26.66
N LYS A 85 1.55 -4.01 -25.90
CA LYS A 85 1.62 -5.42 -26.37
C LYS A 85 0.45 -6.30 -25.96
N ALA A 86 -0.43 -5.84 -25.07
CA ALA A 86 -1.51 -6.66 -24.52
C ALA A 86 -2.83 -6.66 -25.34
N LEU A 87 -2.93 -5.85 -26.42
CA LEU A 87 -4.16 -5.71 -27.22
C LEU A 87 -4.08 -6.30 -28.64
N LYS A 88 -3.12 -7.20 -28.90
CA LYS A 88 -3.11 -8.03 -30.11
C LYS A 88 -3.07 -9.51 -29.74
N LYS A 89 -4.25 -10.09 -29.56
CA LYS A 89 -4.49 -11.49 -29.86
C LYS A 89 -5.93 -11.72 -30.25
#